data_AF-A0AAW1URP8-F1
#
_entry.id   AF-A0AAW1URP8-F1
#
_cell.length_a   1.000
_cell.length_b   1.000
_cell.length_c   1.000
_cell.angle_alpha   90.00
_cell.angle_beta   90.00
_cell.angle_gamma   90.00
#
_symmetry.space_group_name_H-M   'P 1'
#
loop_
_entity.id
_entity.type
_entity.pdbx_description
1 polymer ?
#
loop_
_entity_poly.entity_id
_entity_poly.type
_entity_poly.pdbx_seq_one_letter_code
_entity_poly.pdbx_strand_id
1 'polypeptide(L)'
;MEGHQTPRDIDVTCPRCKEYYSKLSLRHHIRKCMGGIPGKRLSNLHVEARKLLSNVHNRASTDDLRQKTFPFFNDDELTNALRYDEAIILYGNYLCRKYTSEHNDPQIRSNLRSYGRLKLAIREENPNINELFDVLDTTFVDLIISGIEKVSGLNNNTHLYREPSTALLLAT
;
A
#
# COMPACT_ATOMS: atom_id res chain seq x y z
N MET A 1 24.17 28.60 -2.59
CA MET A 1 23.45 28.25 -1.35
C MET A 1 21.99 28.08 -1.72
N GLU A 2 21.63 26.92 -2.25
CA GLU A 2 20.23 26.61 -2.57
C GLU A 2 19.85 25.40 -1.73
N GLY A 3 19.02 25.67 -0.72
CA GLY A 3 18.73 24.75 0.36
C GLY A 3 17.99 23.52 -0.15
N HIS A 4 18.57 22.36 0.10
CA HIS A 4 17.82 21.13 0.24
C HIS A 4 16.75 21.32 1.32
N GLN A 5 15.53 21.62 0.89
CA GLN A 5 14.37 21.54 1.76
C GLN A 5 14.08 20.06 2.00
N THR A 6 14.38 19.61 3.21
CA THR A 6 13.83 18.38 3.80
C THR A 6 12.31 18.34 3.56
N PRO A 7 11.72 17.18 3.18
CA PRO A 7 10.28 17.08 2.95
C PRO A 7 9.52 17.41 4.25
N ARG A 8 8.94 18.61 4.30
CA ARG A 8 8.05 19.05 5.37
C ARG A 8 6.64 18.69 4.90
N ASP A 9 5.92 17.87 5.67
CA ASP A 9 4.49 17.56 5.54
C ASP A 9 3.96 17.19 4.14
N ILE A 10 4.20 15.93 3.73
CA ILE A 10 3.53 15.21 2.61
C ILE A 10 3.14 16.11 1.42
N ASP A 11 4.14 16.79 0.85
CA ASP A 11 3.95 17.52 -0.39
C ASP A 11 3.68 16.55 -1.54
N VAL A 12 2.71 16.92 -2.38
CA VAL A 12 2.27 16.15 -3.55
C VAL A 12 2.58 16.94 -4.82
N THR A 13 3.18 16.28 -5.80
CA THR A 13 3.56 16.89 -7.07
C THR A 13 2.34 17.09 -7.98
N CYS A 14 2.14 18.31 -8.48
CA CYS A 14 1.13 18.58 -9.50
C CYS A 14 1.50 17.86 -10.82
N PRO A 15 0.62 17.04 -11.41
CA PRO A 15 0.97 16.31 -12.63
C PRO A 15 1.22 17.18 -13.86
N ARG A 16 0.69 18.42 -13.88
CA ARG A 16 0.84 19.37 -15.00
C ARG A 16 2.07 20.26 -14.85
N CYS A 17 2.16 21.06 -13.79
CA CYS A 17 3.26 22.02 -13.63
C CYS A 17 4.48 21.46 -12.87
N LYS A 18 4.38 20.23 -12.32
CA LYS A 18 5.45 19.54 -11.57
C LYS A 18 5.91 20.22 -10.27
N GLU A 19 5.27 21.32 -9.88
CA GLU A 19 5.47 21.96 -8.58
C GLU A 19 4.89 21.15 -7.43
N TYR A 20 5.44 21.35 -6.23
CA TYR A 20 5.04 20.69 -4.99
C TYR A 20 4.00 21.52 -4.24
N TYR A 21 2.99 20.83 -3.71
CA TYR A 21 1.92 21.44 -2.93
C TYR A 21 1.51 20.53 -1.78
N SER A 22 1.17 21.12 -0.64
CA SER A 22 0.50 20.37 0.43
C SER A 22 -0.81 19.76 -0.09
N LYS A 23 -1.23 18.60 0.46
CA LYS A 23 -2.48 17.91 0.07
C LYS A 23 -3.71 18.83 0.00
N LEU A 24 -3.83 19.75 0.96
CA LEU A 24 -4.94 20.70 1.04
C LEU A 24 -4.85 21.78 -0.06
N SER A 25 -3.64 22.31 -0.31
CA SER A 25 -3.44 23.37 -1.29
C SER A 25 -3.46 22.86 -2.73
N LEU A 26 -3.06 21.60 -2.97
CA LEU A 26 -3.05 20.98 -4.29
C LEU A 26 -4.44 21.03 -4.94
N ARG A 27 -5.50 20.75 -4.18
CA ARG A 27 -6.89 20.77 -4.71
C ARG A 27 -7.28 22.15 -5.24
N HIS A 28 -6.85 23.22 -4.57
CA HIS A 28 -7.09 24.59 -5.02
C HIS A 28 -6.22 24.94 -6.21
N HIS A 29 -4.95 24.55 -6.16
CA HIS A 29 -4.00 24.73 -7.24
C HIS A 29 -4.52 24.09 -8.54
N ILE A 30 -4.93 22.82 -8.52
CA ILE A 30 -5.39 22.07 -9.70
C ILE A 30 -6.53 22.80 -10.43
N ARG A 31 -7.48 23.38 -9.70
CA ARG A 31 -8.61 24.11 -10.31
C ARG A 31 -8.15 25.30 -11.14
N LYS A 32 -7.12 25.99 -10.69
CA LYS A 32 -6.50 27.13 -11.38
C LYS A 32 -5.55 26.66 -12.49
N CYS A 33 -4.66 25.74 -12.15
CA CYS A 33 -3.65 25.18 -13.06
C CYS A 33 -4.28 24.47 -14.26
N MET A 34 -5.46 23.88 -14.10
CA MET A 34 -6.12 23.08 -15.15
C MET A 34 -7.45 23.63 -15.66
N GLY A 35 -7.87 24.83 -15.23
CA GLY A 35 -9.04 25.52 -15.78
C GLY A 35 -10.38 24.85 -15.52
N GLY A 36 -10.77 24.66 -14.25
CA GLY A 36 -12.16 24.30 -13.91
C GLY A 36 -12.55 22.83 -14.09
N ILE A 37 -11.60 21.90 -13.98
CA ILE A 37 -11.85 20.46 -14.12
C ILE A 37 -12.88 19.93 -13.10
N PRO A 38 -13.90 19.14 -13.54
CA PRO A 38 -14.90 18.54 -12.65
C PRO A 38 -14.33 17.44 -11.72
N GLY A 39 -14.98 17.22 -10.57
CA GLY A 39 -14.51 16.38 -9.46
C GLY A 39 -13.98 14.98 -9.81
N LYS A 40 -14.59 14.25 -10.75
CA LYS A 40 -14.14 12.90 -11.16
C LYS A 40 -12.77 12.88 -11.83
N ARG A 41 -12.37 13.97 -12.49
CA ARG A 41 -11.04 14.08 -13.10
C ARG A 41 -9.96 14.43 -12.07
N LEU A 42 -10.33 15.01 -10.92
CA LEU A 42 -9.40 15.28 -9.82
C LEU A 42 -8.91 14.00 -9.13
N SER A 43 -9.74 12.95 -8.98
CA SER A 43 -9.29 11.68 -8.40
C SER A 43 -8.24 11.00 -9.29
N ASN A 44 -8.45 11.00 -10.60
CA ASN A 44 -7.46 10.49 -11.56
C ASN A 44 -6.16 11.29 -11.47
N LEU A 45 -6.25 12.59 -11.22
CA LEU A 45 -5.08 13.44 -11.09
C LEU A 45 -4.27 13.15 -9.81
N HIS A 46 -4.90 12.76 -8.71
CA HIS A 46 -4.16 12.31 -7.52
C HIS A 46 -3.40 11.01 -7.79
N VAL A 47 -3.97 10.11 -8.59
CA VAL A 47 -3.27 8.90 -9.04
C VAL A 47 -2.06 9.29 -9.91
N GLU A 48 -2.24 10.18 -10.87
CA GLU A 48 -1.13 10.69 -11.70
C GLU A 48 -0.06 11.41 -10.87
N ALA A 49 -0.43 12.12 -9.81
CA ALA A 49 0.52 12.75 -8.91
C ALA A 49 1.36 11.73 -8.14
N ARG A 50 0.74 10.65 -7.66
CA ARG A 50 1.41 9.58 -6.92
C ARG A 50 2.37 8.78 -7.79
N LYS A 51 2.04 8.58 -9.07
CA LYS A 51 2.94 7.96 -10.05
C LYS A 51 4.28 8.69 -10.16
N LEU A 52 4.28 10.02 -10.00
CA LEU A 52 5.49 10.84 -10.06
C LEU A 52 6.34 10.74 -8.79
N LEU A 53 5.71 10.62 -7.63
CA LEU A 53 6.42 10.58 -6.34
C LEU A 53 7.18 9.26 -6.11
N SER A 54 6.71 8.13 -6.66
CA SER A 54 7.41 6.83 -6.60
C SER A 54 7.93 6.42 -5.21
N ASN A 55 7.22 6.75 -4.13
CA ASN A 55 7.57 6.43 -2.75
C ASN A 55 7.24 4.96 -2.40
N VAL A 56 7.97 4.03 -3.01
CA VAL A 56 7.83 2.58 -2.84
C VAL A 56 9.23 1.94 -2.84
N HIS A 57 9.40 0.85 -2.10
CA HIS A 57 10.62 0.05 -1.97
C HIS A 57 11.33 -0.14 -3.32
N ASN A 58 12.66 -0.04 -3.33
CA ASN A 58 13.48 -0.07 -4.56
C ASN A 58 13.22 -1.32 -5.43
N ARG A 59 12.90 -2.47 -4.83
CA ARG A 59 12.57 -3.72 -5.53
C ARG A 59 11.19 -3.74 -6.20
N ALA A 60 10.34 -2.74 -6.01
CA ALA A 60 9.05 -2.66 -6.68
C ALA A 60 9.21 -2.45 -8.19
N SER A 61 8.50 -3.24 -8.99
CA SER A 61 8.54 -3.13 -10.45
C SER A 61 8.10 -1.74 -10.91
N THR A 62 8.89 -1.17 -11.82
CA THR A 62 8.65 0.18 -12.34
C THR A 62 7.31 0.25 -13.04
N ASP A 63 7.01 -0.67 -13.95
CA ASP A 63 5.85 -0.53 -14.82
C ASP A 63 4.54 -1.03 -14.19
N ASP A 64 4.60 -1.93 -13.20
CA ASP A 64 3.40 -2.52 -12.61
C ASP A 64 3.14 -2.01 -11.20
N LEU A 65 3.98 -2.34 -10.20
CA LEU A 65 3.69 -1.95 -8.82
C LEU A 65 3.72 -0.43 -8.64
N ARG A 66 4.76 0.25 -9.12
CA ARG A 66 4.92 1.70 -8.92
C ARG A 66 3.90 2.52 -9.70
N GLN A 67 3.48 2.06 -10.87
CA GLN A 67 2.65 2.84 -11.79
C GLN A 67 1.18 2.41 -11.82
N LYS A 68 0.87 1.12 -11.63
CA LYS A 68 -0.49 0.57 -11.75
C LYS A 68 -1.10 0.14 -10.42
N THR A 69 -0.30 -0.20 -9.42
CA THR A 69 -0.82 -0.69 -8.14
C THR A 69 -0.81 0.37 -7.03
N PHE A 70 0.38 0.83 -6.62
CA PHE A 70 0.54 1.74 -5.48
C PHE A 70 -0.13 3.11 -5.63
N PRO A 71 -0.19 3.75 -6.81
CA PRO A 71 -0.85 5.04 -6.98
C PRO A 71 -2.34 5.03 -6.62
N PHE A 72 -2.97 3.85 -6.67
CA PHE A 72 -4.39 3.66 -6.36
C PHE A 72 -4.66 3.35 -4.89
N PHE A 73 -3.62 3.13 -4.07
CA PHE A 73 -3.82 3.01 -2.63
C PHE A 73 -4.10 4.37 -1.99
N ASN A 74 -4.81 4.35 -0.86
CA ASN A 74 -4.98 5.55 -0.04
C ASN A 74 -3.68 5.86 0.69
N ASP A 75 -3.46 7.12 1.07
CA ASP A 75 -2.37 7.45 1.99
C ASP A 75 -2.83 7.15 3.43
N ASP A 76 -2.93 5.88 3.76
CA ASP A 76 -3.28 5.37 5.09
C ASP A 76 -2.10 4.62 5.72
N GLU A 77 -2.20 4.36 7.03
CA GLU A 77 -1.21 3.58 7.79
C GLU A 77 -0.94 2.23 7.14
N LEU A 78 -2.00 1.58 6.63
CA LEU A 78 -1.87 0.31 5.95
C LEU A 78 -0.97 0.43 4.71
N THR A 79 -1.14 1.45 3.88
CA THR A 79 -0.29 1.65 2.71
C THR A 79 1.15 1.95 3.11
N ASN A 80 1.37 2.65 4.22
CA ASN A 80 2.72 2.84 4.76
C ASN A 80 3.36 1.52 5.22
N ALA A 81 2.58 0.61 5.81
CA ALA A 81 3.05 -0.72 6.18
C ALA A 81 3.50 -1.56 4.96
N LEU A 82 2.87 -1.34 3.79
CA LEU A 82 3.21 -2.01 2.52
C LEU A 82 4.44 -1.42 1.82
N ARG A 83 4.56 -0.08 1.79
CA ARG A 83 5.46 0.65 0.88
C ARG A 83 6.90 0.20 0.90
N TYR A 84 7.39 -0.18 2.08
CA TYR A 84 8.80 -0.48 2.31
C TYR A 84 9.02 -1.90 2.84
N ASP A 85 7.98 -2.74 2.86
CA ASP A 85 8.14 -4.14 3.26
C ASP A 85 8.64 -4.96 2.07
N GLU A 86 9.84 -5.52 2.17
CA GLU A 86 10.45 -6.21 1.05
C GLU A 86 9.66 -7.46 0.62
N ALA A 87 9.21 -8.27 1.57
CA ALA A 87 8.47 -9.51 1.29
C ALA A 87 7.16 -9.22 0.54
N ILE A 88 6.39 -8.23 1.03
CA ILE A 88 5.14 -7.80 0.40
C ILE A 88 5.39 -7.26 -1.02
N ILE A 89 6.46 -6.51 -1.21
CA ILE A 89 6.81 -5.94 -2.52
C ILE A 89 7.20 -7.03 -3.51
N LEU A 90 7.99 -8.01 -3.08
CA LEU A 90 8.34 -9.16 -3.92
C LEU A 90 7.11 -9.99 -4.29
N TYR A 91 6.20 -10.22 -3.34
CA TYR A 91 4.94 -10.89 -3.61
C TYR A 91 4.05 -10.09 -4.58
N GLY A 92 3.99 -8.76 -4.41
CA GLY A 92 3.29 -7.87 -5.34
C GLY A 92 3.82 -7.94 -6.76
N ASN A 93 5.15 -7.96 -6.93
CA ASN A 93 5.77 -8.14 -8.25
C ASN A 93 5.36 -9.48 -8.88
N TYR A 94 5.35 -10.55 -8.08
CA TYR A 94 4.89 -11.87 -8.53
C TYR A 94 3.42 -11.83 -8.96
N LEU A 95 2.54 -11.20 -8.17
CA LEU A 95 1.12 -11.06 -8.52
C LEU A 95 0.91 -10.29 -9.83
N CYS A 96 1.64 -9.20 -10.05
CA CYS A 96 1.57 -8.45 -11.32
C CYS A 96 2.03 -9.29 -12.52
N ARG A 97 3.01 -10.19 -12.35
CA ARG A 97 3.45 -11.11 -13.42
C ARG A 97 2.44 -12.23 -13.66
N LYS A 98 1.83 -12.75 -12.58
CA LYS A 98 0.82 -13.82 -12.63
C LYS A 98 -0.48 -13.33 -13.25
N TYR A 99 -0.89 -12.11 -12.92
CA TYR A 99 -2.15 -11.51 -13.33
C TYR A 99 -1.89 -10.32 -14.25
N THR A 100 -1.92 -10.57 -15.56
CA THR A 100 -1.57 -9.55 -16.57
C THR A 100 -2.75 -8.68 -17.02
N SER A 101 -3.99 -9.13 -16.79
CA SER A 101 -5.20 -8.38 -17.14
C SER A 101 -5.56 -7.35 -16.09
N GLU A 102 -5.88 -6.12 -16.51
CA GLU A 102 -6.30 -5.00 -15.64
C GLU A 102 -7.52 -5.35 -14.76
N HIS A 103 -8.37 -6.29 -15.21
CA HIS A 103 -9.50 -6.78 -14.42
C HIS A 103 -9.06 -7.37 -13.07
N ASN A 104 -7.83 -7.89 -12.99
CA ASN A 104 -7.29 -8.49 -11.78
C ASN A 104 -6.62 -7.47 -10.84
N ASP A 105 -6.44 -6.22 -11.25
CA ASP A 105 -5.81 -5.20 -10.41
C ASP A 105 -6.50 -4.99 -9.04
N PRO A 106 -7.85 -5.02 -8.93
CA PRO A 106 -8.52 -5.00 -7.64
C PRO A 106 -8.14 -6.18 -6.75
N GLN A 107 -7.97 -7.38 -7.32
CA GLN A 107 -7.55 -8.57 -6.58
C GLN A 107 -6.11 -8.43 -6.09
N ILE A 108 -5.19 -7.96 -6.94
CA ILE A 108 -3.79 -7.71 -6.54
C ILE A 108 -3.74 -6.73 -5.36
N ARG A 109 -4.47 -5.61 -5.49
CA ARG A 109 -4.58 -4.61 -4.42
C ARG A 109 -5.19 -5.19 -3.15
N SER A 110 -6.25 -6.00 -3.26
CA SER A 110 -6.88 -6.64 -2.11
C SER A 110 -5.90 -7.57 -1.39
N ASN A 111 -5.19 -8.41 -2.14
CA ASN A 111 -4.20 -9.34 -1.59
C ASN A 111 -3.10 -8.59 -0.84
N LEU A 112 -2.48 -7.60 -1.47
CA LEU A 112 -1.45 -6.77 -0.82
C LEU A 112 -1.98 -6.12 0.45
N ARG A 113 -3.22 -5.60 0.43
CA ARG A 113 -3.81 -5.01 1.63
C ARG A 113 -4.04 -6.03 2.74
N SER A 114 -4.39 -7.28 2.45
CA SER A 114 -4.50 -8.35 3.46
C SER A 114 -3.15 -8.63 4.13
N TYR A 115 -2.05 -8.70 3.35
CA TYR A 115 -0.71 -8.83 3.92
C TYR A 115 -0.30 -7.60 4.74
N GLY A 116 -0.71 -6.40 4.36
CA GLY A 116 -0.54 -5.19 5.18
C GLY A 116 -1.25 -5.27 6.52
N ARG A 117 -2.49 -5.82 6.55
CA ARG A 117 -3.22 -6.05 7.81
C ARG A 117 -2.52 -7.09 8.68
N LEU A 118 -2.00 -8.16 8.09
CA LEU A 118 -1.23 -9.17 8.80
C LEU A 118 0.02 -8.54 9.45
N LYS A 119 0.79 -7.75 8.70
CA LYS A 119 1.94 -7.03 9.25
C LYS A 119 1.58 -6.13 10.42
N LEU A 120 0.49 -5.36 10.31
CA LEU A 120 0.03 -4.51 11.41
C LEU A 120 -0.39 -5.35 12.63
N ALA A 121 -1.15 -6.43 12.43
CA ALA A 121 -1.58 -7.32 13.50
C ALA A 121 -0.39 -7.94 14.26
N ILE A 122 0.62 -8.43 13.52
CA ILE A 122 1.87 -8.96 14.09
C ILE A 122 2.62 -7.89 14.88
N ARG A 123 2.71 -6.67 14.35
CA ARG A 123 3.40 -5.54 15.01
C ARG A 123 2.72 -5.09 16.30
N GLU A 124 1.39 -5.21 16.37
CA GLU A 124 0.65 -4.94 17.61
C GLU A 124 1.01 -5.94 18.72
N GLU A 125 1.32 -7.18 18.37
CA GLU A 125 1.69 -8.24 19.33
C GLU A 125 3.20 -8.24 19.64
N ASN A 126 4.04 -7.98 18.63
CA ASN A 126 5.48 -7.86 18.79
C ASN A 126 6.03 -6.66 18.00
N PRO A 127 6.21 -5.49 18.65
CA PRO A 127 6.68 -4.27 18.01
C PRO A 127 8.11 -4.33 17.44
N ASN A 128 8.89 -5.36 17.79
CA ASN A 128 10.27 -5.51 17.30
C ASN A 128 10.33 -6.00 15.85
N ILE A 129 9.25 -6.58 15.34
CA ILE A 129 9.17 -7.04 13.96
C ILE A 129 8.84 -5.87 13.06
N ASN A 130 9.71 -5.59 12.08
CA ASN A 130 9.52 -4.48 11.15
C ASN A 130 9.19 -4.96 9.74
N GLU A 131 9.62 -6.15 9.35
CA GLU A 131 9.36 -6.74 8.05
C GLU A 131 8.70 -8.11 8.18
N LEU A 132 7.86 -8.47 7.20
CA LEU A 132 7.30 -9.83 7.17
C LEU A 132 8.37 -10.91 6.94
N PHE A 133 9.57 -10.56 6.46
CA PHE A 133 10.67 -11.51 6.41
C PHE A 133 11.12 -11.96 7.81
N ASP A 134 11.04 -11.09 8.82
CA ASP A 134 11.51 -11.38 10.18
C ASP A 134 10.72 -12.54 10.81
N VAL A 135 9.45 -12.71 10.43
CA VAL A 135 8.56 -13.73 10.99
C VAL A 135 8.62 -15.07 10.27
N LEU A 136 9.35 -15.17 9.16
CA LEU A 136 9.54 -16.46 8.47
C LEU A 136 10.48 -17.41 9.25
N ASP A 137 11.15 -16.93 10.31
CA ASP A 137 11.84 -17.80 11.25
C ASP A 137 10.83 -18.70 11.98
N THR A 138 11.17 -19.97 12.09
CA THR A 138 10.46 -20.98 12.89
C THR A 138 10.13 -20.54 14.32
N THR A 139 10.91 -19.63 14.91
CA THR A 139 10.65 -19.09 16.25
C THR A 139 9.40 -18.21 16.33
N PHE A 140 8.90 -17.70 15.21
CA PHE A 140 7.75 -16.77 15.15
C PHE A 140 6.50 -17.40 14.54
N VAL A 141 6.46 -18.73 14.36
CA VAL A 141 5.32 -19.43 13.76
C VAL A 141 4.02 -19.14 14.52
N ASP A 142 4.04 -19.22 15.85
CA ASP A 142 2.85 -18.94 16.68
C ASP A 142 2.35 -17.50 16.50
N LEU A 143 3.28 -16.56 16.32
CA LEU A 143 2.96 -15.15 16.11
C LEU A 143 2.32 -14.90 14.74
N ILE A 144 2.80 -15.58 13.68
CA ILE A 144 2.15 -15.53 12.37
C ILE A 144 0.74 -16.10 12.46
N ILE A 145 0.57 -17.27 13.10
CA ILE A 145 -0.73 -17.92 13.24
C ILE A 145 -1.70 -16.99 13.97
N SER A 146 -1.30 -16.42 15.10
CA SER A 146 -2.13 -15.48 15.85
C SER A 146 -2.49 -14.23 15.03
N GLY A 147 -1.54 -13.70 14.27
CA GLY A 147 -1.79 -12.58 13.34
C GLY A 147 -2.80 -12.94 12.25
N ILE A 148 -2.73 -14.14 11.67
CA ILE A 148 -3.69 -14.62 10.66
C ILE A 148 -5.07 -14.77 11.28
N GLU A 149 -5.18 -15.39 12.46
CA GLU A 149 -6.43 -15.58 13.19
C GLU A 149 -7.11 -14.25 13.51
N LYS A 150 -6.32 -13.26 13.94
CA LYS A 150 -6.78 -11.91 14.22
C LYS A 150 -7.30 -11.19 12.99
N VAL A 151 -6.58 -11.26 11.86
CA VAL A 151 -6.97 -10.60 10.60
C VAL A 151 -8.19 -11.25 9.97
N SER A 152 -8.29 -12.58 10.04
CA SER A 152 -9.41 -13.35 9.48
C SER A 152 -10.63 -13.43 10.41
N GLY A 153 -10.48 -12.97 11.65
CA GLY A 153 -11.54 -12.90 12.66
C GLY A 153 -11.97 -14.28 13.13
N LEU A 154 -11.03 -15.10 13.60
CA LEU A 154 -11.34 -16.37 14.26
C LEU A 154 -12.23 -16.14 15.48
N ASN A 155 -13.32 -16.89 15.56
CA ASN A 155 -14.18 -16.91 16.74
C ASN A 155 -13.75 -18.03 17.68
N ASN A 156 -13.28 -17.66 18.88
CA ASN A 156 -12.78 -18.63 19.87
C ASN A 156 -13.85 -19.60 20.41
N ASN A 157 -15.14 -19.27 20.29
CA ASN A 157 -16.22 -20.15 20.77
C ASN A 157 -16.63 -21.18 19.72
N THR A 158 -16.65 -20.80 18.44
CA THR A 158 -17.10 -21.68 17.35
C THR A 158 -15.96 -22.27 16.54
N HIS A 159 -14.72 -21.77 16.71
CA HIS A 159 -13.55 -22.08 15.90
C HIS A 159 -13.74 -21.83 14.39
N LEU A 160 -14.61 -20.87 14.05
CA LEU A 160 -14.88 -20.48 12.67
C LEU A 160 -14.30 -19.10 12.36
N TYR A 161 -13.71 -18.97 11.17
CA TYR A 161 -13.23 -17.70 10.65
C TYR A 161 -14.38 -16.86 10.09
N ARG A 162 -14.41 -15.58 10.42
CA ARG A 162 -15.33 -14.62 9.79
C ARG A 162 -15.03 -14.45 8.30
N GLU A 163 -13.74 -14.46 7.94
CA GLU A 163 -13.26 -14.32 6.57
C GLU A 163 -12.35 -15.50 6.19
N PRO A 164 -12.91 -16.70 5.89
CA PRO A 164 -12.13 -17.90 5.59
C PRO A 164 -11.24 -17.75 4.34
N SER A 165 -11.68 -16.97 3.36
CA SER A 165 -10.89 -16.66 2.16
C SER A 165 -9.64 -15.86 2.48
N THR A 166 -9.71 -14.95 3.45
CA THR A 166 -8.56 -14.18 3.95
C THR A 166 -7.59 -15.09 4.69
N ALA A 167 -8.10 -15.99 5.55
CA ALA A 167 -7.27 -16.98 6.24
C ALA A 167 -6.52 -17.87 5.23
N LEU A 168 -7.23 -18.40 4.23
CA LEU A 168 -6.62 -19.23 3.20
C LEU A 168 -5.53 -18.47 2.42
N LEU A 169 -5.82 -17.24 1.99
CA LEU A 169 -4.87 -16.38 1.27
C LEU A 169 -3.57 -16.12 2.04
N LEU A 170 -3.66 -15.92 3.36
CA LEU A 170 -2.50 -15.61 4.20
C LEU A 170 -1.71 -16.86 4.62
N ALA A 171 -2.33 -18.04 4.53
CA ALA A 171 -1.70 -19.32 4.83
C ALA A 171 -1.04 -20.00 3.60
N THR A 172 -1.19 -19.44 2.40
CA THR A 172 -0.60 -19.95 1.14
C THR A 172 0.51 -19.07 0.60
#